data_AF-A0AAW4N6Z9-F1
#
_entry.id   AF-A0AAW4N6Z9-F1
#
_cell.length_a   1.000
_cell.length_b   1.000
_cell.length_c   1.000
_cell.angle_alpha   90.00
_cell.angle_beta   90.00
_cell.angle_gamma   90.00
#
_symmetry.space_group_name_H-M   'P 1'
#
loop_
_entity.id
_entity.type
_entity.pdbx_description
1 polymer ?
#
loop_
_entity_poly.entity_id
_entity_poly.type
_entity_poly.pdbx_seq_one_letter_code
_entity_poly.pdbx_strand_id
1 'polypeptide(L)'
;MIKNIIEEQFVRPLTQIFDGEEAPVGWNLRKKAEDWNCCFHDQNWKTIFHQAMTPIYRRLLSGNYSEEVDRDDVLSPVSHWMYSYDGLDKLVGERNILDVLNSAYYKGKGSYEFFRLLHSIMAQSYRPYIQQWPEDEINEEIEKLEVSGDSMRGELLCIMSAYLMIEHTDLPNNRKAFLEKQLDKNWCYLTHVYSFMVRRIVGSNFKGFLQIINNVAISPSCHSYVHIFHKVVLMRRDEFFDTSKKKEKLAKHMARLEDIMKTTPQKDDLDELCNIIFGSDFEEMMKNRFMSYDELNEKANRLQDSVEKLSSEMEKATKQFAEAVESRVPVEVIEEQLLRIHPSMALTIFGNLCCILANDPAWTKIQAELSEKIIQQSEPEPSVINCGTYYAKGANHEDYSRQVFVGRGNDASNKEMLDSKNDKK
;
A
#
# COMPACT_ATOMS: atom_id res chain seq x y z
N MET A 1 0.07 -33.99 43.55
CA MET A 1 0.74 -32.96 44.39
C MET A 1 0.90 -31.64 43.63
N ILE A 2 1.58 -31.60 42.48
CA ILE A 2 1.78 -30.38 41.67
C ILE A 2 0.45 -29.68 41.30
N LYS A 3 -0.54 -30.41 40.78
CA LYS A 3 -1.84 -29.84 40.41
C LYS A 3 -2.54 -29.14 41.59
N ASN A 4 -2.54 -29.74 42.78
CA ASN A 4 -3.14 -29.14 43.97
C ASN A 4 -2.38 -27.87 44.41
N ILE A 5 -1.05 -27.86 44.28
CA ILE A 5 -0.26 -26.65 44.54
C ILE A 5 -0.66 -25.54 43.59
N ILE A 6 -0.73 -25.81 42.28
CA ILE A 6 -1.12 -24.81 41.28
C ILE A 6 -2.54 -24.30 41.54
N GLU A 7 -3.46 -25.20 41.85
CA GLU A 7 -4.85 -24.87 42.16
C GLU A 7 -4.95 -23.91 43.36
N GLU A 8 -4.30 -24.24 44.47
CA GLU A 8 -4.35 -23.48 45.71
C GLU A 8 -3.55 -22.17 45.66
N GLN A 9 -2.40 -22.16 44.98
CA GLN A 9 -1.49 -21.01 44.96
C GLN A 9 -1.77 -20.02 43.84
N PHE A 10 -2.39 -20.45 42.74
CA PHE A 10 -2.61 -19.60 41.55
C PHE A 10 -4.08 -19.60 41.11
N VAL A 11 -4.67 -20.75 40.78
CA VAL A 11 -5.98 -20.80 40.11
C VAL A 11 -7.11 -20.27 41.00
N ARG A 12 -7.25 -20.77 42.24
CA ARG A 12 -8.32 -20.35 43.14
C ARG A 12 -8.19 -18.86 43.53
N PRO A 13 -7.02 -18.36 43.97
CA PRO A 13 -6.86 -16.92 44.25
C PRO A 13 -7.16 -16.03 43.03
N LEU A 14 -6.69 -16.40 41.84
CA LEU A 14 -6.96 -15.63 40.62
C LEU A 14 -8.43 -15.69 40.20
N THR A 15 -9.12 -16.81 40.45
CA THR A 15 -10.56 -16.92 40.19
C THR A 15 -11.33 -15.93 41.05
N GLN A 16 -11.05 -15.88 42.35
CA GLN A 16 -11.66 -14.93 43.29
C GLN A 16 -11.42 -13.47 42.86
N ILE A 17 -10.17 -13.13 42.55
CA ILE A 17 -9.82 -11.78 42.09
C ILE A 17 -10.57 -11.44 40.79
N PHE A 18 -10.61 -12.36 39.83
CA PHE A 18 -11.33 -12.14 38.57
C PHE A 18 -12.84 -11.98 38.78
N ASP A 19 -13.40 -12.59 39.84
CA ASP A 19 -14.80 -12.40 40.27
C ASP A 19 -15.05 -11.07 41.00
N GLY A 20 -14.00 -10.28 41.25
CA GLY A 20 -14.07 -9.02 41.99
C GLY A 20 -13.98 -9.17 43.51
N GLU A 21 -13.61 -10.35 44.00
CA GLU A 21 -13.33 -10.55 45.42
C GLU A 21 -11.93 -10.04 45.79
N GLU A 22 -11.74 -9.67 47.06
CA GLU A 22 -10.40 -9.33 47.57
C GLU A 22 -9.46 -10.53 47.46
N ALA A 23 -8.19 -10.25 47.17
CA ALA A 23 -7.16 -11.27 47.18
C ALA A 23 -7.08 -11.95 48.57
N PRO A 24 -6.83 -13.27 48.65
CA PRO A 24 -6.67 -13.95 49.94
C PRO A 24 -5.62 -13.26 50.82
N VAL A 25 -5.87 -13.17 52.12
CA VAL A 25 -4.99 -12.46 53.07
C VAL A 25 -3.54 -12.97 52.95
N GLY A 26 -2.62 -12.05 52.67
CA GLY A 26 -1.18 -12.36 52.52
C GLY A 26 -0.81 -12.99 51.18
N TRP A 27 -1.75 -13.12 50.24
CA TRP A 27 -1.49 -13.56 48.88
C TRP A 27 -1.07 -12.37 48.00
N ASN A 28 -0.02 -12.56 47.20
CA ASN A 28 0.46 -11.58 46.25
C ASN A 28 1.03 -12.31 45.03
N LEU A 29 0.54 -11.99 43.83
CA LEU A 29 0.90 -12.71 42.61
C LEU A 29 2.40 -12.67 42.32
N ARG A 30 3.03 -11.50 42.49
CA ARG A 30 4.47 -11.31 42.25
C ARG A 30 5.30 -12.17 43.18
N LYS A 31 4.98 -12.15 44.49
CA LYS A 31 5.64 -13.00 45.47
C LYS A 31 5.47 -14.48 45.16
N LYS A 32 4.27 -14.91 44.72
CA LYS A 32 4.06 -16.31 44.30
C LYS A 32 4.84 -16.66 43.04
N ALA A 33 4.94 -15.77 42.07
CA ALA A 33 5.76 -16.00 40.89
C ALA A 33 7.24 -16.18 41.26
N GLU A 34 7.75 -15.37 42.21
CA GLU A 34 9.12 -15.46 42.72
C GLU A 34 9.35 -16.75 43.52
N ASP A 35 8.47 -17.07 44.48
CA ASP A 35 8.55 -18.28 45.32
C ASP A 35 8.62 -19.56 44.49
N TRP A 36 7.95 -19.58 43.33
CA TRP A 36 7.86 -20.72 42.43
C TRP A 36 8.69 -20.59 41.16
N ASN A 37 9.60 -19.60 41.08
CA ASN A 37 10.37 -19.30 39.87
C ASN A 37 11.16 -20.53 39.36
N CYS A 38 11.75 -21.30 40.28
CA CYS A 38 12.49 -22.52 39.94
C CYS A 38 11.62 -23.57 39.24
N CYS A 39 10.32 -23.64 39.56
CA CYS A 39 9.39 -24.58 38.96
C CYS A 39 9.02 -24.21 37.53
N PHE A 40 9.06 -22.93 37.17
CA PHE A 40 8.86 -22.49 35.78
C PHE A 40 10.04 -22.89 34.86
N HIS A 41 11.15 -23.43 35.38
CA HIS A 41 12.19 -24.05 34.54
C HIS A 41 11.95 -25.53 34.25
N ASP A 42 10.99 -26.18 34.96
CA ASP A 42 10.62 -27.57 34.73
C ASP A 42 9.48 -27.68 33.70
N GLN A 43 9.72 -28.43 32.63
CA GLN A 43 8.77 -28.53 31.51
C GLN A 43 7.46 -29.24 31.92
N ASN A 44 7.53 -30.27 32.77
CA ASN A 44 6.35 -31.00 33.22
C ASN A 44 5.47 -30.11 34.11
N TRP A 45 6.09 -29.34 35.02
CA TRP A 45 5.39 -28.35 35.83
C TRP A 45 4.72 -27.30 34.95
N LYS A 46 5.44 -26.72 33.98
CA LYS A 46 4.90 -25.74 33.02
C LYS A 46 3.67 -26.27 32.29
N THR A 47 3.72 -27.50 31.78
CA THR A 47 2.59 -28.11 31.09
C THR A 47 1.38 -28.25 32.00
N ILE A 48 1.55 -28.76 33.22
CA ILE A 48 0.45 -28.90 34.20
C ILE A 48 -0.11 -27.53 34.59
N PHE A 49 0.74 -26.52 34.72
CA PHE A 49 0.34 -25.16 35.06
C PHE A 49 -0.50 -24.50 33.99
N HIS A 50 -0.05 -24.49 32.74
CA HIS A 50 -0.84 -23.86 31.68
C HIS A 50 -2.17 -24.58 31.44
N GLN A 51 -2.20 -25.91 31.60
CA GLN A 51 -3.45 -26.67 31.58
C GLN A 51 -4.41 -26.23 32.71
N ALA A 52 -3.90 -26.09 33.94
CA ALA A 52 -4.70 -25.64 35.08
C ALA A 52 -5.14 -24.17 34.95
N MET A 53 -4.32 -23.32 34.35
CA MET A 53 -4.57 -21.89 34.14
C MET A 53 -5.50 -21.58 32.96
N THR A 54 -5.85 -22.59 32.14
CA THR A 54 -6.71 -22.42 30.97
C THR A 54 -8.04 -21.70 31.27
N PRO A 55 -8.77 -21.97 32.38
CA PRO A 55 -9.97 -21.21 32.75
C PRO A 55 -9.70 -19.72 32.97
N ILE A 56 -8.55 -19.37 33.57
CA ILE A 56 -8.15 -17.97 33.78
C ILE A 56 -7.79 -17.32 32.45
N TYR A 57 -7.02 -17.99 31.59
CA TYR A 57 -6.72 -17.49 30.23
C TYR A 57 -7.98 -17.27 29.40
N ARG A 58 -8.97 -18.15 29.53
CA ARG A 58 -10.28 -18.00 28.88
C ARG A 58 -11.01 -16.73 29.31
N ARG A 59 -11.07 -16.46 30.61
CA ARG A 59 -11.65 -15.21 31.16
C ARG A 59 -10.86 -14.00 30.71
N LEU A 60 -9.54 -14.12 30.74
CA LEU A 60 -8.63 -13.07 30.30
C LEU A 60 -8.83 -12.76 28.81
N LEU A 61 -9.05 -13.74 27.94
CA LEU A 61 -9.31 -13.53 26.51
C LEU A 61 -10.70 -12.97 26.23
N SER A 62 -11.71 -13.29 27.04
CA SER A 62 -13.08 -12.80 26.83
C SER A 62 -13.38 -11.48 27.56
N GLY A 63 -12.42 -10.91 28.28
CA GLY A 63 -12.66 -9.75 29.14
C GLY A 63 -13.63 -10.02 30.29
N ASN A 64 -13.87 -11.29 30.64
CA ASN A 64 -14.84 -11.67 31.68
C ASN A 64 -14.17 -11.69 33.06
N TYR A 65 -13.82 -10.51 33.55
CA TYR A 65 -13.26 -10.27 34.87
C TYR A 65 -13.66 -8.87 35.36
N SER A 66 -13.68 -8.68 36.69
CA SER A 66 -14.04 -7.39 37.31
C SER A 66 -13.16 -6.25 36.81
N GLU A 67 -13.75 -5.06 36.60
CA GLU A 67 -13.01 -3.84 36.25
C GLU A 67 -12.02 -3.41 37.34
N GLU A 68 -12.24 -3.87 38.58
CA GLU A 68 -11.39 -3.60 39.74
C GLU A 68 -10.10 -4.44 39.76
N VAL A 69 -9.96 -5.42 38.85
CA VAL A 69 -8.74 -6.23 38.78
C VAL A 69 -7.56 -5.37 38.38
N ASP A 70 -6.50 -5.40 39.20
CA ASP A 70 -5.29 -4.63 38.95
C ASP A 70 -4.62 -5.04 37.63
N ARG A 71 -4.47 -4.04 36.74
CA ARG A 71 -3.92 -4.24 35.39
C ARG A 71 -2.44 -4.61 35.42
N ASP A 72 -1.66 -4.00 36.29
CA ASP A 72 -0.21 -4.15 36.29
C ASP A 72 0.25 -5.29 37.21
N ASP A 73 -0.40 -5.48 38.35
CA ASP A 73 -0.02 -6.51 39.32
C ASP A 73 -0.71 -7.86 39.08
N VAL A 74 -1.81 -7.92 38.34
CA VAL A 74 -2.54 -9.17 38.05
C VAL A 74 -2.64 -9.45 36.55
N LEU A 75 -3.30 -8.58 35.76
CA LEU A 75 -3.57 -8.89 34.36
C LEU A 75 -2.30 -9.02 33.52
N SER A 76 -1.32 -8.13 33.73
CA SER A 76 -0.06 -8.14 33.02
C SER A 76 0.74 -9.44 33.26
N PRO A 77 1.06 -9.87 34.50
CA PRO A 77 1.75 -11.15 34.74
C PRO A 77 1.00 -12.37 34.18
N VAL A 78 -0.33 -12.42 34.32
CA VAL A 78 -1.12 -13.53 33.78
C VAL A 78 -1.09 -13.56 32.26
N SER A 79 -1.10 -12.39 31.60
CA SER A 79 -0.94 -12.28 30.15
C SER A 79 0.43 -12.80 29.68
N HIS A 80 1.50 -12.51 30.42
CA HIS A 80 2.84 -13.04 30.11
C HIS A 80 2.88 -14.57 30.18
N TRP A 81 2.22 -15.18 31.16
CA TRP A 81 2.10 -16.64 31.22
C TRP A 81 1.22 -17.20 30.11
N MET A 82 0.15 -16.48 29.74
CA MET A 82 -0.69 -16.90 28.63
C MET A 82 0.08 -16.92 27.31
N TYR A 83 0.90 -15.90 27.02
CA TYR A 83 1.71 -15.82 25.79
C TYR A 83 2.78 -16.91 25.69
N SER A 84 3.19 -17.51 26.82
CA SER A 84 4.13 -18.64 26.82
C SER A 84 3.46 -20.02 26.73
N TYR A 85 2.13 -20.09 26.57
CA TYR A 85 1.41 -21.35 26.49
C TYR A 85 1.38 -21.90 25.06
N ASP A 86 1.90 -23.12 24.87
CA ASP A 86 1.96 -23.85 23.58
C ASP A 86 0.60 -24.34 23.03
N GLY A 87 -0.52 -23.90 23.60
CA GLY A 87 -1.87 -24.19 23.11
C GLY A 87 -2.74 -22.93 23.01
N LEU A 88 -2.11 -21.76 22.95
CA LEU A 88 -2.81 -20.49 22.89
C LEU A 88 -3.54 -20.30 21.56
N ASP A 89 -2.96 -20.78 20.46
CA ASP A 89 -3.59 -20.77 19.12
C ASP A 89 -4.98 -21.40 19.13
N LYS A 90 -5.12 -22.60 19.70
CA LYS A 90 -6.39 -23.31 19.79
C LYS A 90 -7.34 -22.60 20.74
N LEU A 91 -6.82 -22.11 21.86
CA LEU A 91 -7.63 -21.41 22.86
C LEU A 91 -8.26 -20.12 22.31
N VAL A 92 -7.53 -19.41 21.45
CA VAL A 92 -8.02 -18.23 20.74
C VAL A 92 -8.91 -18.64 19.57
N GLY A 93 -8.53 -19.67 18.82
CA GLY A 93 -9.24 -20.14 17.62
C GLY A 93 -10.62 -20.74 17.89
N GLU A 94 -10.85 -21.24 19.10
CA GLU A 94 -12.16 -21.68 19.59
C GLU A 94 -13.11 -20.53 19.98
N ARG A 95 -12.68 -19.27 19.86
CA ARG A 95 -13.44 -18.09 20.31
C ARG A 95 -13.73 -17.12 19.18
N ASN A 96 -14.73 -16.27 19.42
CA ASN A 96 -14.94 -15.08 18.60
C ASN A 96 -13.75 -14.13 18.81
N ILE A 97 -13.04 -13.83 17.74
CA ILE A 97 -11.89 -12.92 17.75
C ILE A 97 -12.28 -11.49 18.16
N LEU A 98 -13.53 -11.06 17.96
CA LEU A 98 -14.01 -9.76 18.41
C LEU A 98 -14.08 -9.66 19.94
N ASP A 99 -14.40 -10.75 20.64
CA ASP A 99 -14.34 -10.79 22.11
C ASP A 99 -12.90 -10.61 22.59
N VAL A 100 -11.95 -11.22 21.87
CA VAL A 100 -10.51 -11.12 22.13
C VAL A 100 -10.00 -9.70 21.91
N LEU A 101 -10.45 -9.04 20.84
CA LEU A 101 -10.16 -7.64 20.58
C LEU A 101 -10.73 -6.73 21.68
N ASN A 102 -12.01 -6.93 22.04
CA ASN A 102 -12.66 -6.13 23.08
C ASN A 102 -11.94 -6.31 24.43
N SER A 103 -11.48 -7.52 24.73
CA SER A 103 -10.66 -7.75 25.93
C SER A 103 -9.34 -6.99 25.90
N ALA A 104 -8.62 -6.98 24.76
CA ALA A 104 -7.37 -6.22 24.61
C ALA A 104 -7.61 -4.71 24.79
N TYR A 105 -8.73 -4.20 24.26
CA TYR A 105 -9.17 -2.83 24.45
C TYR A 105 -9.31 -2.46 25.95
N TYR A 106 -9.99 -3.29 26.75
CA TYR A 106 -10.23 -3.00 28.17
C TYR A 106 -8.99 -3.13 29.08
N LYS A 107 -7.99 -3.94 28.72
CA LYS A 107 -6.76 -4.14 29.54
C LYS A 107 -5.89 -2.90 29.66
N GLY A 108 -6.07 -1.91 28.78
CA GLY A 108 -5.10 -0.83 28.60
C GLY A 108 -3.81 -1.36 27.95
N LYS A 109 -3.07 -0.47 27.27
CA LYS A 109 -1.93 -0.78 26.37
C LYS A 109 -2.31 -1.14 24.92
N GLY A 110 -3.61 -1.19 24.59
CA GLY A 110 -4.13 -1.08 23.21
C GLY A 110 -3.46 -2.02 22.20
N SER A 111 -2.93 -1.46 21.12
CA SER A 111 -2.29 -2.20 20.02
C SER A 111 -1.07 -3.02 20.44
N TYR A 112 -0.30 -2.57 21.44
CA TYR A 112 0.89 -3.30 21.90
C TYR A 112 0.56 -4.70 22.42
N GLU A 113 -0.42 -4.82 23.31
CA GLU A 113 -0.84 -6.12 23.83
C GLU A 113 -1.49 -6.99 22.76
N PHE A 114 -2.22 -6.36 21.83
CA PHE A 114 -2.85 -7.08 20.73
C PHE A 114 -1.80 -7.67 19.76
N PHE A 115 -0.77 -6.91 19.36
CA PHE A 115 0.33 -7.45 18.57
C PHE A 115 1.09 -8.55 19.29
N ARG A 116 1.30 -8.45 20.61
CA ARG A 116 1.91 -9.54 21.39
C ARG A 116 1.09 -10.82 21.33
N LEU A 117 -0.23 -10.71 21.46
CA LEU A 117 -1.12 -11.85 21.31
C LEU A 117 -1.02 -12.45 19.90
N LEU A 118 -1.16 -11.62 18.85
CA LEU A 118 -1.08 -12.04 17.46
C LEU A 118 0.27 -12.73 17.16
N HIS A 119 1.39 -12.17 17.60
CA HIS A 119 2.69 -12.82 17.47
C HIS A 119 2.75 -14.19 18.14
N SER A 120 2.19 -14.30 19.34
CA SER A 120 2.21 -15.55 20.12
C SER A 120 1.40 -16.66 19.44
N ILE A 121 0.21 -16.34 18.92
CA ILE A 121 -0.64 -17.32 18.22
C ILE A 121 -0.10 -17.64 16.83
N MET A 122 0.45 -16.67 16.10
CA MET A 122 1.00 -16.90 14.76
C MET A 122 2.23 -17.79 14.79
N ALA A 123 3.04 -17.71 15.85
CA ALA A 123 4.15 -18.65 16.10
C ALA A 123 3.67 -20.10 16.32
N GLN A 124 2.40 -20.30 16.68
CA GLN A 124 1.78 -21.59 16.99
C GLN A 124 0.87 -22.10 15.85
N SER A 125 1.07 -21.65 14.61
CA SER A 125 0.31 -22.10 13.41
C SER A 125 -1.16 -21.66 13.38
N TYR A 126 -1.48 -20.47 13.89
CA TYR A 126 -2.86 -19.96 13.99
C TYR A 126 -3.55 -19.58 12.66
N ARG A 127 -2.81 -19.43 11.55
CA ARG A 127 -3.37 -18.98 10.24
C ARG A 127 -4.71 -19.61 9.83
N PRO A 128 -4.96 -20.93 10.00
CA PRO A 128 -6.25 -21.54 9.63
C PRO A 128 -7.47 -20.94 10.33
N TYR A 129 -7.30 -20.31 11.49
CA TYR A 129 -8.37 -19.63 12.22
C TYR A 129 -8.63 -18.21 11.71
N ILE A 130 -7.67 -17.56 11.04
CA ILE A 130 -7.88 -16.20 10.47
C ILE A 130 -8.99 -16.24 9.42
N GLN A 131 -9.07 -17.32 8.63
CA GLN A 131 -10.14 -17.52 7.64
C GLN A 131 -11.54 -17.60 8.25
N GLN A 132 -11.64 -17.79 9.57
CA GLN A 132 -12.91 -17.86 10.30
C GLN A 132 -13.29 -16.52 10.93
N TRP A 133 -12.44 -15.49 10.83
CA TRP A 133 -12.76 -14.17 11.37
C TRP A 133 -13.93 -13.55 10.61
N PRO A 134 -14.84 -12.85 11.31
CA PRO A 134 -16.03 -12.28 10.69
C PRO A 134 -15.67 -10.99 9.94
N GLU A 135 -15.11 -11.11 8.74
CA GLU A 135 -14.62 -9.98 7.92
C GLU A 135 -15.70 -8.91 7.69
N ASP A 136 -16.92 -9.32 7.34
CA ASP A 136 -18.03 -8.40 7.12
C ASP A 136 -18.38 -7.61 8.39
N GLU A 137 -18.41 -8.27 9.56
CA GLU A 137 -18.68 -7.63 10.85
C GLU A 137 -17.56 -6.68 11.25
N ILE A 138 -16.29 -7.07 11.01
CA ILE A 138 -15.13 -6.20 11.24
C ILE A 138 -15.24 -4.94 10.38
N ASN A 139 -15.57 -5.08 9.10
CA ASN A 139 -15.71 -3.94 8.19
C ASN A 139 -16.86 -3.01 8.61
N GLU A 140 -18.01 -3.58 9.01
CA GLU A 140 -19.16 -2.82 9.52
C GLU A 140 -18.82 -2.09 10.83
N GLU A 141 -18.12 -2.75 11.76
CA GLU A 141 -17.67 -2.12 13.00
C GLU A 141 -16.65 -1.02 12.73
N ILE A 142 -15.75 -1.22 11.77
CA ILE A 142 -14.85 -0.15 11.33
C ILE A 142 -15.70 1.03 10.85
N GLU A 143 -16.68 0.83 9.96
CA GLU A 143 -17.59 1.88 9.45
C GLU A 143 -18.24 2.72 10.55
N LYS A 144 -18.73 2.09 11.61
CA LYS A 144 -19.38 2.77 12.73
C LYS A 144 -18.45 3.70 13.51
N LEU A 145 -17.14 3.48 13.47
CA LEU A 145 -16.17 4.30 14.20
C LEU A 145 -16.11 5.76 13.74
N GLU A 146 -16.48 6.04 12.49
CA GLU A 146 -16.54 7.42 11.99
C GLU A 146 -17.50 8.28 12.85
N VAL A 147 -18.54 7.63 13.38
CA VAL A 147 -19.57 8.25 14.22
C VAL A 147 -19.23 8.11 15.70
N SER A 148 -18.69 6.97 16.14
CA SER A 148 -18.45 6.72 17.57
C SER A 148 -17.22 7.46 18.12
N GLY A 149 -16.20 7.70 17.30
CA GLY A 149 -14.95 8.36 17.70
C GLY A 149 -14.05 7.53 18.63
N ASP A 150 -14.26 6.22 18.74
CA ASP A 150 -13.42 5.33 19.56
C ASP A 150 -12.12 4.97 18.83
N SER A 151 -11.12 5.83 18.97
CA SER A 151 -9.83 5.69 18.29
C SER A 151 -9.09 4.42 18.65
N MET A 152 -9.16 3.97 19.91
CA MET A 152 -8.39 2.81 20.38
C MET A 152 -8.99 1.51 19.88
N ARG A 153 -10.33 1.35 19.97
CA ARG A 153 -11.00 0.18 19.38
C ARG A 153 -10.82 0.16 17.87
N GLY A 154 -10.85 1.34 17.24
CA GLY A 154 -10.62 1.48 15.81
C GLY A 154 -9.24 1.09 15.35
N GLU A 155 -8.22 1.42 16.13
CA GLU A 155 -6.85 0.98 15.88
C GLU A 155 -6.77 -0.55 15.86
N LEU A 156 -7.36 -1.23 16.85
CA LEU A 156 -7.35 -2.70 16.92
C LEU A 156 -8.09 -3.36 15.75
N LEU A 157 -9.23 -2.79 15.33
CA LEU A 157 -9.98 -3.29 14.19
C LEU A 157 -9.19 -3.14 12.88
N CYS A 158 -8.45 -2.02 12.72
CA CYS A 158 -7.57 -1.84 11.57
C CYS A 158 -6.42 -2.87 11.56
N ILE A 159 -5.88 -3.26 12.74
CA ILE A 159 -4.89 -4.34 12.83
C ILE A 159 -5.51 -5.66 12.34
N MET A 160 -6.72 -6.00 12.79
CA MET A 160 -7.39 -7.22 12.34
C MET A 160 -7.64 -7.24 10.84
N SER A 161 -8.15 -6.13 10.29
CA SER A 161 -8.38 -5.97 8.85
C SER A 161 -7.07 -6.12 8.06
N ALA A 162 -5.97 -5.54 8.53
CA ALA A 162 -4.66 -5.70 7.89
C ALA A 162 -4.19 -7.17 7.85
N TYR A 163 -4.38 -7.92 8.95
CA TYR A 163 -4.04 -9.35 8.99
C TYR A 163 -4.91 -10.17 8.03
N LEU A 164 -6.20 -9.85 7.90
CA LEU A 164 -7.10 -10.47 6.91
C LEU A 164 -6.63 -10.20 5.48
N MET A 165 -6.32 -8.94 5.15
CA MET A 165 -5.82 -8.55 3.84
C MET A 165 -4.51 -9.27 3.48
N ILE A 166 -3.58 -9.39 4.44
CA ILE A 166 -2.34 -10.16 4.25
C ILE A 166 -2.65 -11.66 4.04
N GLU A 167 -3.57 -12.23 4.81
CA GLU A 167 -3.92 -13.64 4.69
C GLU A 167 -4.64 -13.98 3.36
N HIS A 168 -5.42 -13.05 2.82
CA HIS A 168 -6.10 -13.21 1.53
C HIS A 168 -5.16 -13.14 0.32
N THR A 169 -3.91 -12.73 0.51
CA THR A 169 -2.93 -12.74 -0.59
C THR A 169 -2.49 -14.16 -0.96
N ASP A 170 -2.17 -14.35 -2.25
CA ASP A 170 -1.55 -15.56 -2.79
C ASP A 170 -0.05 -15.67 -2.49
N LEU A 171 0.42 -15.05 -1.40
CA LEU A 171 1.83 -15.06 -1.00
C LEU A 171 2.17 -16.29 -0.15
N PRO A 172 3.41 -16.80 -0.21
CA PRO A 172 3.84 -17.88 0.66
C PRO A 172 3.87 -17.44 2.13
N ASN A 173 3.64 -18.39 3.06
CA ASN A 173 3.52 -18.11 4.49
C ASN A 173 4.72 -17.37 5.11
N ASN A 174 5.93 -17.60 4.60
CA ASN A 174 7.14 -16.89 5.05
C ASN A 174 7.09 -15.41 4.67
N ARG A 175 6.51 -15.06 3.51
CA ARG A 175 6.32 -13.68 3.07
C ARG A 175 5.20 -13.00 3.84
N LYS A 176 4.09 -13.69 4.10
CA LYS A 176 3.01 -13.20 4.99
C LYS A 176 3.56 -12.89 6.40
N ALA A 177 4.35 -13.79 6.98
CA ALA A 177 5.00 -13.57 8.27
C ALA A 177 5.97 -12.37 8.27
N PHE A 178 6.67 -12.14 7.16
CA PHE A 178 7.47 -10.93 6.99
C PHE A 178 6.61 -9.66 6.98
N LEU A 179 5.50 -9.67 6.25
CA LEU A 179 4.56 -8.54 6.16
C LEU A 179 3.91 -8.22 7.52
N GLU A 180 3.50 -9.23 8.27
CA GLU A 180 2.95 -9.07 9.63
C GLU A 180 3.98 -8.42 10.58
N LYS A 181 5.25 -8.81 10.46
CA LYS A 181 6.33 -8.19 11.23
C LYS A 181 6.59 -6.74 10.80
N GLN A 182 6.46 -6.42 9.51
CA GLN A 182 6.55 -5.03 9.04
C GLN A 182 5.37 -4.20 9.54
N LEU A 183 4.16 -4.78 9.58
CA LEU A 183 2.96 -4.16 10.11
C LEU A 183 3.15 -3.75 11.57
N ASP A 184 3.58 -4.67 12.45
CA ASP A 184 3.87 -4.35 13.87
C ASP A 184 4.96 -3.29 14.01
N LYS A 185 6.11 -3.50 13.35
CA LYS A 185 7.28 -2.61 13.47
C LYS A 185 6.97 -1.18 13.05
N ASN A 186 6.13 -0.99 12.04
CA ASN A 186 5.80 0.32 11.49
C ASN A 186 4.40 0.81 11.90
N TRP A 187 3.74 0.14 12.86
CA TRP A 187 2.36 0.44 13.21
C TRP A 187 2.15 1.90 13.63
N CYS A 188 3.05 2.47 14.45
CA CYS A 188 2.97 3.88 14.85
C CYS A 188 2.87 4.85 13.66
N TYR A 189 3.61 4.56 12.58
CA TYR A 189 3.52 5.34 11.34
C TYR A 189 2.25 4.99 10.56
N LEU A 190 1.92 3.71 10.42
CA LEU A 190 0.73 3.25 9.69
C LEU A 190 -0.57 3.77 10.31
N THR A 191 -0.66 3.94 11.63
CA THR A 191 -1.81 4.58 12.29
C THR A 191 -2.06 5.98 11.74
N HIS A 192 -1.02 6.75 11.41
CA HIS A 192 -1.18 8.06 10.76
C HIS A 192 -1.73 7.93 9.35
N VAL A 193 -1.26 6.95 8.57
CA VAL A 193 -1.77 6.68 7.22
C VAL A 193 -3.24 6.23 7.27
N TYR A 194 -3.55 5.25 8.11
CA TYR A 194 -4.91 4.76 8.37
C TYR A 194 -5.87 5.86 8.79
N SER A 195 -5.41 6.81 9.62
CA SER A 195 -6.23 7.94 10.05
C SER A 195 -6.78 8.74 8.87
N PHE A 196 -5.99 8.93 7.81
CA PHE A 196 -6.44 9.62 6.60
C PHE A 196 -7.16 8.69 5.62
N MET A 197 -6.66 7.47 5.41
CA MET A 197 -7.22 6.53 4.43
C MET A 197 -8.62 6.06 4.82
N VAL A 198 -8.79 5.69 6.08
CA VAL A 198 -10.02 5.09 6.60
C VAL A 198 -10.90 6.13 7.30
N ARG A 199 -10.39 7.33 7.60
CA ARG A 199 -11.07 8.45 8.32
C ARG A 199 -11.46 8.16 9.79
N ARG A 200 -11.45 6.88 10.18
CA ARG A 200 -12.20 6.34 11.32
C ARG A 200 -11.42 6.26 12.64
N ILE A 201 -10.08 6.32 12.62
CA ILE A 201 -9.27 6.26 13.86
C ILE A 201 -9.29 7.60 14.61
N VAL A 202 -9.20 8.74 13.92
CA VAL A 202 -9.11 10.07 14.57
C VAL A 202 -10.43 10.86 14.47
N GLY A 203 -11.42 10.30 13.76
CA GLY A 203 -12.67 10.96 13.43
C GLY A 203 -12.46 12.20 12.54
N SER A 204 -13.55 12.90 12.22
CA SER A 204 -13.55 14.05 11.29
C SER A 204 -13.00 15.37 11.88
N ASN A 205 -12.12 15.30 12.88
CA ASN A 205 -11.59 16.48 13.56
C ASN A 205 -10.40 17.08 12.79
N PHE A 206 -10.65 18.19 12.08
CA PHE A 206 -9.64 18.97 11.37
C PHE A 206 -8.37 19.28 12.19
N LYS A 207 -8.50 19.60 13.49
CA LYS A 207 -7.32 19.86 14.34
C LYS A 207 -6.49 18.60 14.56
N GLY A 208 -7.14 17.45 14.69
CA GLY A 208 -6.51 16.14 14.80
C GLY A 208 -5.68 15.84 13.55
N PHE A 209 -6.26 16.00 12.35
CA PHE A 209 -5.53 15.78 11.09
C PHE A 209 -4.29 16.68 10.93
N LEU A 210 -4.39 17.97 11.28
CA LEU A 210 -3.22 18.85 11.27
C LEU A 210 -2.13 18.41 12.27
N GLN A 211 -2.54 17.94 13.45
CA GLN A 211 -1.62 17.43 14.45
C GLN A 211 -0.90 16.17 13.97
N ILE A 212 -1.60 15.25 13.30
CA ILE A 212 -1.00 14.07 12.67
C ILE A 212 0.07 14.48 11.64
N ILE A 213 -0.26 15.43 10.75
CA ILE A 213 0.69 15.92 9.73
C ILE A 213 1.94 16.49 10.42
N ASN A 214 1.76 17.28 11.48
CA ASN A 214 2.88 17.83 12.23
C ASN A 214 3.70 16.73 12.94
N ASN A 215 3.06 15.70 13.50
CA ASN A 215 3.73 14.57 14.14
C ASN A 215 4.61 13.80 13.14
N VAL A 216 4.10 13.55 11.94
CA VAL A 216 4.87 12.93 10.85
C VAL A 216 6.05 13.82 10.45
N ALA A 217 5.86 15.13 10.35
CA ALA A 217 6.93 16.06 9.97
C ALA A 217 8.07 16.15 11.02
N ILE A 218 7.76 16.06 12.32
CA ILE A 218 8.77 16.15 13.39
C ILE A 218 9.47 14.83 13.68
N SER A 219 8.90 13.68 13.27
CA SER A 219 9.39 12.36 13.63
C SER A 219 10.38 11.82 12.58
N PRO A 220 11.70 11.76 12.88
CA PRO A 220 12.70 11.35 11.90
C PRO A 220 12.52 9.90 11.41
N SER A 221 11.95 9.03 12.25
CA SER A 221 11.64 7.65 11.87
C SER A 221 10.57 7.55 10.78
N CYS A 222 9.75 8.59 10.60
CA CYS A 222 8.73 8.65 9.55
C CYS A 222 9.26 9.23 8.24
N HIS A 223 10.41 9.93 8.25
CA HIS A 223 10.90 10.72 7.11
C HIS A 223 11.08 9.89 5.83
N SER A 224 11.61 8.67 5.96
CA SER A 224 11.76 7.73 4.83
C SER A 224 10.44 7.29 4.20
N TYR A 225 9.30 7.50 4.86
CA TYR A 225 7.96 7.14 4.39
C TYR A 225 7.04 8.35 4.20
N VAL A 226 7.58 9.58 4.28
CA VAL A 226 6.76 10.80 4.12
C VAL A 226 6.09 10.85 2.75
N HIS A 227 6.70 10.28 1.72
CA HIS A 227 6.15 10.21 0.36
C HIS A 227 4.75 9.56 0.31
N ILE A 228 4.60 8.42 1.00
CA ILE A 228 3.31 7.71 1.14
C ILE A 228 2.30 8.61 1.87
N PHE A 229 2.69 9.13 3.03
CA PHE A 229 1.79 9.93 3.87
C PHE A 229 1.34 11.24 3.18
N HIS A 230 2.28 11.97 2.57
CA HIS A 230 2.03 13.20 1.84
C HIS A 230 0.95 13.00 0.77
N LYS A 231 1.04 11.90 0.03
CA LYS A 231 0.08 11.61 -1.02
C LYS A 231 -1.30 11.24 -0.50
N VAL A 232 -1.38 10.44 0.56
CA VAL A 232 -2.63 10.11 1.24
C VAL A 232 -3.36 11.39 1.72
N VAL A 233 -2.61 12.36 2.25
CA VAL A 233 -3.17 13.66 2.65
C VAL A 233 -3.73 14.43 1.45
N LEU A 234 -3.05 14.40 0.30
CA LEU A 234 -3.51 15.06 -0.92
C LEU A 234 -4.80 14.43 -1.49
N MET A 235 -4.90 13.10 -1.50
CA MET A 235 -6.09 12.39 -2.00
C MET A 235 -7.35 12.78 -1.23
N ARG A 236 -7.21 12.95 0.08
CA ARG A 236 -8.32 13.28 0.98
C ARG A 236 -8.43 14.78 1.28
N ARG A 237 -7.67 15.62 0.55
CA ARG A 237 -7.60 17.06 0.78
C ARG A 237 -8.97 17.71 0.72
N ASP A 238 -9.73 17.47 -0.34
CA ASP A 238 -10.99 18.18 -0.55
C ASP A 238 -12.08 17.72 0.41
N GLU A 239 -11.97 16.50 0.92
CA GLU A 239 -12.87 15.93 1.91
C GLU A 239 -12.63 16.51 3.31
N PHE A 240 -11.39 16.54 3.77
CA PHE A 240 -11.05 16.97 5.13
C PHE A 240 -10.83 18.49 5.25
N PHE A 241 -10.42 19.13 4.15
CA PHE A 241 -10.05 20.53 4.07
C PHE A 241 -10.96 21.27 3.08
N ASP A 242 -12.27 21.11 3.27
CA ASP A 242 -13.36 21.68 2.46
C ASP A 242 -13.28 23.21 2.23
N THR A 243 -12.91 23.98 3.24
CA THR A 243 -12.89 25.45 3.19
C THR A 243 -11.54 26.03 2.79
N SER A 244 -11.53 27.17 2.09
CA SER A 244 -10.29 27.86 1.68
C SER A 244 -9.34 28.12 2.85
N LYS A 245 -9.87 28.47 4.03
CA LYS A 245 -9.07 28.69 5.25
C LYS A 245 -8.39 27.41 5.75
N LYS A 246 -9.06 26.26 5.67
CA LYS A 246 -8.47 24.95 6.00
C LYS A 246 -7.41 24.56 4.96
N LYS A 247 -7.68 24.77 3.67
CA LYS A 247 -6.72 24.50 2.58
C LYS A 247 -5.44 25.34 2.70
N GLU A 248 -5.54 26.60 3.10
CA GLU A 248 -4.37 27.47 3.33
C GLU A 248 -3.51 26.96 4.50
N LYS A 249 -4.15 26.52 5.60
CA LYS A 249 -3.43 25.91 6.73
C LYS A 249 -2.76 24.59 6.35
N LEU A 250 -3.45 23.76 5.55
CA LEU A 250 -2.88 22.53 5.02
C LEU A 250 -1.64 22.83 4.18
N ALA A 251 -1.70 23.78 3.25
CA ALA A 251 -0.58 24.12 2.37
C ALA A 251 0.71 24.44 3.15
N LYS A 252 0.60 25.14 4.29
CA LYS A 252 1.75 25.43 5.17
C LYS A 252 2.37 24.17 5.77
N HIS A 253 1.56 23.17 6.13
CA HIS A 253 2.05 21.90 6.66
C HIS A 253 2.58 20.99 5.55
N MET A 254 1.97 21.00 4.37
CA MET A 254 2.42 20.23 3.21
C MET A 254 3.78 20.71 2.70
N ALA A 255 4.02 22.02 2.66
CA ALA A 255 5.33 22.58 2.29
C ALA A 255 6.46 22.02 3.18
N ARG A 256 6.19 21.82 4.47
CA ARG A 256 7.16 21.21 5.39
C ARG A 256 7.44 19.74 5.07
N LEU A 257 6.41 18.97 4.69
CA LEU A 257 6.59 17.58 4.24
C LEU A 257 7.39 17.54 2.92
N GLU A 258 7.09 18.43 1.99
CA GLU A 258 7.81 18.52 0.71
C GLU A 258 9.30 18.85 0.91
N ASP A 259 9.64 19.72 1.86
CA ASP A 259 11.05 20.01 2.19
C ASP A 259 11.79 18.77 2.74
N ILE A 260 11.11 17.94 3.53
CA ILE A 260 11.67 16.65 3.98
C ILE A 260 11.87 15.71 2.78
N MET A 261 10.87 15.60 1.90
CA MET A 261 10.90 14.72 0.72
C MET A 261 12.00 15.11 -0.28
N LYS A 262 12.35 16.40 -0.39
CA LYS A 262 13.48 16.85 -1.21
C LYS A 262 14.82 16.29 -0.75
N THR A 263 14.98 16.13 0.55
CA THR A 263 16.25 15.79 1.22
C THR A 263 16.31 14.35 1.71
N THR A 264 15.18 13.63 1.70
CA THR A 264 15.09 12.25 2.21
C THR A 264 14.55 11.33 1.13
N PRO A 265 15.34 10.33 0.67
CA PRO A 265 14.86 9.32 -0.26
C PRO A 265 13.80 8.43 0.40
N GLN A 266 12.87 7.93 -0.42
CA GLN A 266 11.87 6.97 0.03
C GLN A 266 12.52 5.61 0.32
N LYS A 267 11.99 4.90 1.32
CA LYS A 267 12.18 3.46 1.46
C LYS A 267 10.97 2.71 0.92
N ASP A 268 11.24 1.68 0.14
CA ASP A 268 10.21 0.91 -0.57
C ASP A 268 9.80 -0.38 0.19
N ASP A 269 10.36 -0.62 1.39
CA ASP A 269 10.09 -1.83 2.20
C ASP A 269 8.66 -1.89 2.78
N LEU A 270 7.93 -0.77 2.76
CA LEU A 270 6.51 -0.71 3.12
C LEU A 270 5.57 -0.75 1.90
N ASP A 271 6.07 -0.62 0.68
CA ASP A 271 5.21 -0.44 -0.50
C ASP A 271 4.34 -1.68 -0.76
N GLU A 272 4.90 -2.89 -0.63
CA GLU A 272 4.12 -4.14 -0.78
C GLU A 272 3.02 -4.26 0.30
N LEU A 273 3.34 -3.93 1.56
CA LEU A 273 2.36 -3.97 2.65
C LEU A 273 1.25 -2.94 2.42
N CYS A 274 1.61 -1.72 2.04
CA CYS A 274 0.65 -0.67 1.76
C CYS A 274 -0.20 -0.97 0.52
N ASN A 275 0.37 -1.58 -0.53
CA ASN A 275 -0.39 -2.08 -1.67
C ASN A 275 -1.43 -3.12 -1.26
N ILE A 276 -1.08 -4.05 -0.38
CA ILE A 276 -2.02 -5.07 0.11
C ILE A 276 -3.15 -4.44 0.93
N ILE A 277 -2.81 -3.50 1.81
CA ILE A 277 -3.76 -2.93 2.76
C ILE A 277 -4.67 -1.87 2.13
N PHE A 278 -4.12 -1.06 1.22
CA PHE A 278 -4.81 0.09 0.64
C PHE A 278 -5.20 -0.11 -0.84
N GLY A 279 -4.70 -1.17 -1.48
CA GLY A 279 -5.11 -1.58 -2.82
C GLY A 279 -4.78 -0.58 -3.92
N SER A 280 -5.70 -0.47 -4.88
CA SER A 280 -5.57 0.35 -6.09
C SER A 280 -5.31 1.83 -5.79
N ASP A 281 -5.85 2.33 -4.67
CA ASP A 281 -5.66 3.71 -4.24
C ASP A 281 -4.17 4.01 -4.01
N PHE A 282 -3.42 3.06 -3.44
CA PHE A 282 -1.98 3.20 -3.23
C PHE A 282 -1.18 3.08 -4.54
N GLU A 283 -1.54 2.15 -5.42
CA GLU A 283 -0.85 2.01 -6.71
C GLU A 283 -0.97 3.28 -7.57
N GLU A 284 -2.18 3.84 -7.68
CA GLU A 284 -2.41 5.09 -8.40
C GLU A 284 -1.64 6.26 -7.77
N MET A 285 -1.63 6.30 -6.44
CA MET A 285 -0.92 7.30 -5.66
C MET A 285 0.60 7.30 -5.94
N MET A 286 1.19 6.12 -6.08
CA MET A 286 2.64 5.95 -6.23
C MET A 286 3.14 6.19 -7.66
N LYS A 287 2.30 6.08 -8.69
CA LYS A 287 2.68 6.31 -10.10
C LYS A 287 3.28 7.70 -10.36
N ASN A 288 2.83 8.71 -9.63
CA ASN A 288 3.29 10.11 -9.77
C ASN A 288 3.96 10.62 -8.49
N ARG A 289 4.72 9.78 -7.77
CA ARG A 289 5.37 10.18 -6.52
C ARG A 289 6.42 11.26 -6.74
N PHE A 290 6.60 12.10 -5.72
CA PHE A 290 7.70 13.06 -5.70
C PHE A 290 9.02 12.29 -5.56
N MET A 291 10.05 12.73 -6.28
CA MET A 291 11.39 12.14 -6.19
C MET A 291 12.31 13.10 -5.45
N SER A 292 13.14 12.58 -4.54
CA SER A 292 14.15 13.37 -3.84
C SER A 292 15.23 13.87 -4.80
N TYR A 293 16.05 14.84 -4.36
CA TYR A 293 17.16 15.31 -5.18
C TYR A 293 18.16 14.19 -5.51
N ASP A 294 18.42 13.29 -4.56
CA ASP A 294 19.32 12.16 -4.78
C ASP A 294 18.75 11.17 -5.79
N GLU A 295 17.45 10.86 -5.72
CA GLU A 295 16.76 9.99 -6.67
C GLU A 295 16.76 10.59 -8.09
N LEU A 296 16.50 11.91 -8.19
CA LEU A 296 16.56 12.62 -9.46
C LEU A 296 17.97 12.65 -10.03
N ASN A 297 18.99 12.83 -9.20
CA ASN A 297 20.38 12.83 -9.62
C ASN A 297 20.82 11.45 -10.11
N GLU A 298 20.47 10.37 -9.40
CA GLU A 298 20.70 9.01 -9.89
C GLU A 298 20.01 8.75 -11.22
N LYS A 299 18.76 9.20 -11.38
CA LYS A 299 18.02 9.02 -12.63
C LYS A 299 18.64 9.82 -13.76
N ALA A 300 19.09 11.05 -13.50
CA ALA A 300 19.79 11.90 -14.44
C ALA A 300 21.10 11.24 -14.89
N ASN A 301 21.89 10.71 -13.96
CA ASN A 301 23.13 9.99 -14.28
C ASN A 301 22.85 8.75 -15.14
N ARG A 302 21.87 7.92 -14.77
CA ARG A 302 21.48 6.74 -15.58
C ARG A 302 21.01 7.11 -16.99
N LEU A 303 20.27 8.21 -17.12
CA LEU A 303 19.85 8.75 -18.41
C LEU A 303 21.04 9.24 -19.22
N GLN A 304 21.96 9.97 -18.59
CA GLN A 304 23.18 10.43 -19.23
C GLN A 304 24.03 9.25 -19.74
N ASP A 305 24.25 8.23 -18.91
CA ASP A 305 24.97 7.01 -19.31
C ASP A 305 24.29 6.32 -20.50
N SER A 306 22.96 6.28 -20.51
CA SER A 306 22.17 5.68 -21.60
C SER A 306 22.29 6.49 -22.90
N VAL A 307 22.26 7.82 -22.80
CA VAL A 307 22.44 8.74 -23.94
C VAL A 307 23.86 8.65 -24.49
N GLU A 308 24.88 8.60 -23.63
CA GLU A 308 26.27 8.44 -24.03
C GLU A 308 26.47 7.10 -24.76
N LYS A 309 25.87 6.02 -24.24
CA LYS A 309 25.89 4.71 -24.89
C LYS A 309 25.23 4.76 -26.28
N LEU A 310 24.02 5.33 -26.37
CA LEU A 310 23.31 5.48 -27.65
C LEU A 310 24.10 6.34 -28.64
N SER A 311 24.70 7.42 -28.19
CA SER A 311 25.56 8.29 -29.01
C SER A 311 26.75 7.51 -29.58
N SER A 312 27.41 6.69 -28.75
CA SER A 312 28.53 5.84 -29.19
C SER A 312 28.11 4.78 -30.20
N GLU A 313 26.91 4.20 -30.05
CA GLU A 313 26.34 3.25 -31.00
C GLU A 313 25.97 3.94 -32.32
N MET A 314 25.42 5.16 -32.26
CA MET A 314 25.11 5.98 -33.43
C MET A 314 26.38 6.40 -34.18
N GLU A 315 27.46 6.75 -33.50
CA GLU A 315 28.74 7.07 -34.12
C GLU A 315 29.34 5.86 -34.84
N LYS A 316 29.27 4.67 -34.22
CA LYS A 316 29.69 3.41 -34.85
C LYS A 316 28.85 3.09 -36.08
N ALA A 317 27.53 3.20 -36.00
CA ALA A 317 26.65 2.98 -37.13
C ALA A 317 26.95 3.96 -38.27
N THR A 318 27.14 5.25 -37.94
CA THR A 318 27.47 6.29 -38.93
C THR A 318 28.81 6.00 -39.61
N LYS A 319 29.83 5.54 -38.88
CA LYS A 319 31.12 5.10 -39.46
C LYS A 319 30.95 3.89 -40.37
N GLN A 320 30.21 2.87 -39.95
CA GLN A 320 29.93 1.70 -40.78
C GLN A 320 29.16 2.08 -42.06
N PHE A 321 28.22 3.01 -41.98
CA PHE A 321 27.51 3.53 -43.14
C PHE A 321 28.42 4.35 -44.06
N ALA A 322 29.27 5.22 -43.51
CA ALA A 322 30.24 5.98 -44.29
C ALA A 322 31.24 5.05 -45.01
N GLU A 323 31.76 4.03 -44.32
CA GLU A 323 32.63 3.00 -44.89
C GLU A 323 31.92 2.21 -46.00
N ALA A 324 30.65 1.82 -45.81
CA ALA A 324 29.86 1.11 -46.82
C ALA A 324 29.57 1.98 -48.07
N VAL A 325 29.35 3.27 -47.89
CA VAL A 325 29.14 4.25 -48.98
C VAL A 325 30.43 4.51 -49.74
N GLU A 326 31.56 4.68 -49.05
CA GLU A 326 32.88 4.85 -49.69
C GLU A 326 33.32 3.57 -50.41
N SER A 327 32.95 2.39 -49.90
CA SER A 327 33.25 1.09 -50.50
C SER A 327 32.24 0.65 -51.58
N ARG A 328 31.75 1.57 -52.44
CA ARG A 328 30.88 1.25 -53.61
C ARG A 328 29.90 0.08 -53.39
N VAL A 329 29.11 0.11 -52.32
CA VAL A 329 28.12 -0.93 -52.05
C VAL A 329 26.82 -0.62 -52.81
N PRO A 330 26.18 -1.63 -53.43
CA PRO A 330 24.87 -1.48 -54.04
C PRO A 330 23.81 -1.02 -53.03
N VAL A 331 22.93 -0.15 -53.50
CA VAL A 331 21.84 0.50 -52.75
C VAL A 331 21.03 -0.48 -51.89
N GLU A 332 20.86 -1.71 -52.37
CA GLU A 332 20.05 -2.75 -51.74
C GLU A 332 20.55 -3.10 -50.32
N VAL A 333 21.84 -2.94 -50.05
CA VAL A 333 22.42 -3.20 -48.72
C VAL A 333 22.13 -2.05 -47.75
N ILE A 334 22.08 -0.81 -48.23
CA ILE A 334 21.72 0.37 -47.42
C ILE A 334 20.25 0.27 -47.01
N GLU A 335 19.40 -0.18 -47.94
CA GLU A 335 17.98 -0.48 -47.67
C GLU A 335 17.83 -1.57 -46.60
N GLU A 336 18.51 -2.71 -46.75
CA GLU A 336 18.40 -3.83 -45.82
C GLU A 336 18.84 -3.44 -44.39
N GLN A 337 19.88 -2.60 -44.24
CA GLN A 337 20.34 -2.16 -42.92
C GLN A 337 19.39 -1.14 -42.27
N LEU A 338 18.82 -0.20 -43.03
CA LEU A 338 17.87 0.78 -42.50
C LEU A 338 16.57 0.10 -42.00
N LEU A 339 16.10 -0.92 -42.73
CA LEU A 339 14.91 -1.69 -42.35
C LEU A 339 15.13 -2.65 -41.17
N ARG A 340 16.36 -2.84 -40.68
CA ARG A 340 16.64 -3.64 -39.47
C ARG A 340 16.59 -2.84 -38.17
N ILE A 341 16.52 -1.51 -38.27
CA ILE A 341 16.59 -0.58 -37.13
C ILE A 341 15.19 -0.05 -36.83
N HIS A 342 14.94 0.36 -35.57
CA HIS A 342 13.65 0.95 -35.18
C HIS A 342 13.28 2.16 -36.08
N PRO A 343 12.03 2.27 -36.58
CA PRO A 343 11.65 3.22 -37.62
C PRO A 343 11.97 4.69 -37.32
N SER A 344 11.85 5.13 -36.06
CA SER A 344 12.18 6.51 -35.65
C SER A 344 13.68 6.84 -35.81
N MET A 345 14.55 5.86 -35.57
CA MET A 345 15.99 6.01 -35.68
C MET A 345 16.43 5.85 -37.14
N ALA A 346 15.78 4.94 -37.88
CA ALA A 346 15.96 4.78 -39.32
C ALA A 346 15.61 6.07 -40.10
N LEU A 347 14.52 6.76 -39.77
CA LEU A 347 14.14 8.06 -40.36
C LEU A 347 15.19 9.15 -40.13
N THR A 348 15.77 9.20 -38.94
CA THR A 348 16.80 10.20 -38.60
C THR A 348 18.09 9.95 -39.39
N ILE A 349 18.52 8.68 -39.46
CA ILE A 349 19.71 8.29 -40.25
C ILE A 349 19.46 8.53 -41.74
N PHE A 350 18.28 8.17 -42.25
CA PHE A 350 17.87 8.42 -43.62
C PHE A 350 17.90 9.91 -43.98
N GLY A 351 17.41 10.78 -43.09
CA GLY A 351 17.48 12.24 -43.29
C GLY A 351 18.92 12.75 -43.41
N ASN A 352 19.83 12.25 -42.58
CA ASN A 352 21.25 12.60 -42.66
C ASN A 352 21.91 12.07 -43.94
N LEU A 353 21.56 10.85 -44.37
CA LEU A 353 22.04 10.28 -45.64
C LEU A 353 21.56 11.09 -46.85
N CYS A 354 20.31 11.59 -46.82
CA CYS A 354 19.80 12.47 -47.88
C CYS A 354 20.60 13.77 -48.00
N CYS A 355 21.10 14.30 -46.89
CA CYS A 355 21.95 15.49 -46.91
C CYS A 355 23.35 15.17 -47.46
N ILE A 356 23.94 14.05 -47.07
CA ILE A 356 25.31 13.67 -47.45
C ILE A 356 25.38 13.23 -48.92
N LEU A 357 24.36 12.49 -49.39
CA LEU A 357 24.30 11.89 -50.73
C LEU A 357 23.44 12.68 -51.72
N ALA A 358 23.12 13.95 -51.41
CA ALA A 358 22.23 14.78 -52.22
C ALA A 358 22.64 14.89 -53.70
N ASN A 359 23.94 14.77 -53.99
CA ASN A 359 24.50 14.86 -55.35
C ASN A 359 24.75 13.50 -56.02
N ASP A 360 24.43 12.38 -55.37
CA ASP A 360 24.61 11.05 -55.94
C ASP A 360 23.39 10.66 -56.82
N PRO A 361 23.56 10.45 -58.14
CA PRO A 361 22.45 10.19 -59.06
C PRO A 361 21.75 8.84 -58.85
N ALA A 362 22.40 7.88 -58.20
CA ALA A 362 21.78 6.60 -57.84
C ALA A 362 20.92 6.76 -56.58
N TRP A 363 21.41 7.52 -55.59
CA TRP A 363 20.66 7.87 -54.38
C TRP A 363 19.39 8.66 -54.66
N THR A 364 19.45 9.66 -55.55
CA THR A 364 18.28 10.48 -55.89
C THR A 364 17.13 9.65 -56.49
N LYS A 365 17.43 8.53 -57.18
CA LYS A 365 16.42 7.68 -57.83
C LYS A 365 15.62 6.82 -56.86
N ILE A 366 16.19 6.51 -55.70
CA ILE A 366 15.66 5.52 -54.75
C ILE A 366 15.11 6.16 -53.47
N GLN A 367 15.45 7.43 -53.22
CA GLN A 367 15.15 8.14 -51.97
C GLN A 367 13.67 8.10 -51.62
N ALA A 368 12.79 8.32 -52.60
CA ALA A 368 11.34 8.31 -52.38
C ALA A 368 10.83 6.92 -51.97
N GLU A 369 11.28 5.87 -52.66
CA GLU A 369 10.86 4.48 -52.40
C GLU A 369 11.34 4.00 -51.02
N LEU A 370 12.59 4.33 -50.66
CA LEU A 370 13.16 3.93 -49.38
C LEU A 370 12.52 4.67 -48.19
N SER A 371 12.23 5.97 -48.37
CA SER A 371 11.46 6.74 -47.39
C SER A 371 10.10 6.13 -47.13
N GLU A 372 9.42 5.68 -48.19
CA GLU A 372 8.09 5.07 -48.10
C GLU A 372 8.14 3.73 -47.36
N LYS A 373 9.15 2.89 -47.62
CA LYS A 373 9.35 1.61 -46.92
C LYS A 373 9.63 1.79 -45.42
N ILE A 374 10.43 2.78 -45.03
CA ILE A 374 10.70 3.08 -43.62
C ILE A 374 9.43 3.59 -42.92
N ILE A 375 8.63 4.41 -43.59
CA ILE A 375 7.35 4.90 -43.06
C ILE A 375 6.34 3.76 -42.92
N GLN A 376 6.22 2.86 -43.91
CA GLN A 376 5.36 1.69 -43.83
C GLN A 376 5.73 0.73 -42.68
N GLN A 377 7.01 0.64 -42.34
CA GLN A 377 7.47 -0.13 -41.18
C GLN A 377 7.06 0.50 -39.83
N SER A 378 6.69 1.78 -39.83
CA SER A 378 6.17 2.51 -38.66
C SER A 378 4.65 2.47 -38.53
N GLU A 379 3.94 2.04 -39.57
CA GLU A 379 2.49 1.83 -39.50
C GLU A 379 2.20 0.46 -38.86
N PRO A 380 1.37 0.38 -37.81
CA PRO A 380 0.91 -0.91 -37.32
C PRO A 380 0.13 -1.61 -38.43
N GLU A 381 0.38 -2.90 -38.64
CA GLU A 381 -0.39 -3.73 -39.59
C GLU A 381 -1.89 -3.40 -39.49
N PRO A 382 -2.59 -3.16 -40.62
CA PRO A 382 -4.03 -3.02 -40.56
C PRO A 382 -4.60 -4.39 -40.16
N SER A 383 -5.02 -4.50 -38.90
CA SER A 383 -5.87 -5.59 -38.46
C SER A 383 -7.06 -5.62 -39.39
N VAL A 384 -7.11 -6.60 -40.30
CA VAL A 384 -8.28 -6.87 -41.12
C VAL A 384 -9.38 -7.35 -40.18
N ILE A 385 -10.09 -6.39 -39.58
CA ILE A 385 -11.39 -6.65 -38.97
C ILE A 385 -12.32 -6.88 -40.16
N ASN A 386 -12.59 -8.16 -40.42
CA ASN A 386 -13.62 -8.58 -41.35
C ASN A 386 -14.98 -8.08 -40.84
N CYS A 387 -15.40 -6.89 -41.29
CA CYS A 387 -16.71 -6.29 -40.99
C CYS A 387 -17.89 -7.01 -41.68
N GLY A 388 -17.73 -8.27 -42.10
CA GLY A 388 -18.73 -9.03 -42.86
C GLY A 388 -19.78 -9.78 -42.05
N THR A 389 -19.71 -9.82 -40.71
CA THR A 389 -20.65 -10.64 -39.90
C THR A 389 -21.42 -9.90 -38.81
N TYR A 390 -21.30 -8.58 -38.68
CA TYR A 390 -21.99 -7.82 -37.62
C TYR A 390 -23.37 -7.24 -38.02
N TYR A 391 -23.81 -7.42 -39.26
CA TYR A 391 -25.11 -6.92 -39.77
C TYR A 391 -26.13 -8.02 -40.11
N ALA A 392 -26.25 -9.05 -39.26
CA ALA A 392 -27.33 -10.02 -39.35
C ALA A 392 -28.06 -10.19 -38.01
N LYS A 393 -28.61 -9.09 -37.48
CA LYS A 393 -29.93 -9.01 -36.81
C LYS A 393 -30.15 -7.59 -36.26
N GLY A 394 -31.25 -7.00 -36.70
CA GLY A 394 -31.55 -5.57 -36.63
C GLY A 394 -31.49 -4.92 -35.24
N ALA A 395 -31.04 -3.67 -35.24
CA ALA A 395 -31.79 -2.57 -34.65
C ALA A 395 -31.45 -1.30 -35.44
N ASN A 396 -32.49 -0.63 -35.91
CA ASN A 396 -32.45 0.50 -36.83
C ASN A 396 -31.98 1.79 -36.15
N HIS A 397 -31.30 2.60 -36.95
CA HIS A 397 -31.28 4.07 -36.99
C HIS A 397 -31.91 4.83 -35.82
N GLU A 398 -31.10 5.69 -35.20
CA GLU A 398 -31.20 7.16 -35.24
C GLU A 398 -30.25 7.72 -34.18
N ASP A 399 -29.13 8.34 -34.57
CA ASP A 399 -28.99 9.79 -34.37
C ASP A 399 -27.68 10.31 -34.97
N TYR A 400 -27.83 11.33 -35.82
CA TYR A 400 -26.76 12.15 -36.32
C TYR A 400 -26.43 13.22 -35.28
N SER A 401 -25.28 13.16 -34.62
CA SER A 401 -24.59 14.39 -34.21
C SER A 401 -23.18 14.14 -33.67
N ARG A 402 -22.21 14.88 -34.26
CA ARG A 402 -20.83 15.15 -33.80
C ARG A 402 -19.76 14.08 -34.11
N GLN A 403 -19.53 13.88 -35.41
CA GLN A 403 -18.16 13.70 -35.89
C GLN A 403 -17.43 15.05 -35.78
N VAL A 404 -16.42 15.14 -34.90
CA VAL A 404 -15.51 16.29 -34.87
C VAL A 404 -14.37 15.99 -35.86
N PHE A 405 -14.42 16.67 -37.00
CA PHE A 405 -13.31 16.72 -37.96
C PHE A 405 -12.21 17.64 -37.42
N VAL A 406 -11.00 17.10 -37.32
CA VAL A 406 -9.78 17.89 -37.07
C VAL A 406 -9.27 18.40 -38.43
N GLY A 407 -9.56 19.66 -38.74
CA GLY A 407 -9.04 20.37 -39.91
C GLY A 407 -8.06 21.47 -39.51
N ARG A 408 -6.85 21.41 -40.07
CA ARG A 408 -5.79 22.44 -39.98
C ARG A 408 -6.05 23.52 -41.03
N GLY A 409 -6.00 24.81 -40.68
CA GLY A 409 -5.90 25.90 -41.66
C GLY A 409 -6.46 27.26 -41.21
N ASN A 410 -5.58 28.28 -41.18
CA ASN A 410 -5.88 29.71 -40.99
C ASN A 410 -6.85 30.26 -42.06
N ASP A 411 -7.78 31.15 -41.69
CA ASP A 411 -7.80 32.59 -42.06
C ASP A 411 -9.17 33.28 -41.84
N ALA A 412 -9.08 34.45 -41.20
CA ALA A 412 -9.89 35.67 -41.23
C ALA A 412 -11.38 35.73 -41.67
N SER A 413 -12.19 36.31 -40.76
CA SER A 413 -13.06 37.51 -40.94
C SER A 413 -14.48 37.42 -41.55
N ASN A 414 -15.38 38.17 -40.88
CA ASN A 414 -16.72 38.70 -41.26
C ASN A 414 -17.91 37.72 -41.20
N LYS A 415 -19.16 38.11 -40.89
CA LYS A 415 -19.88 39.20 -40.20
C LYS A 415 -21.38 38.86 -40.41
N GLU A 416 -22.27 39.38 -39.55
CA GLU A 416 -23.75 39.48 -39.70
C GLU A 416 -24.59 38.19 -39.51
N MET A 417 -25.38 38.12 -38.43
CA MET A 417 -26.77 38.62 -38.28
C MET A 417 -27.78 37.90 -39.19
N LEU A 418 -28.68 37.14 -38.58
CA LEU A 418 -30.09 37.07 -38.98
C LEU A 418 -30.94 36.53 -37.81
N ASP A 419 -31.73 37.46 -37.25
CA ASP A 419 -32.92 37.19 -36.46
C ASP A 419 -33.91 36.31 -37.24
N SER A 420 -34.61 35.42 -36.55
CA SER A 420 -36.05 35.24 -36.78
C SER A 420 -36.73 34.52 -35.62
N LYS A 421 -37.69 35.24 -35.04
CA LYS A 421 -38.77 34.77 -34.18
C LYS A 421 -39.53 33.61 -34.83
N ASN A 422 -40.00 32.66 -34.02
CA ASN A 422 -41.45 32.53 -33.81
C ASN A 422 -41.81 31.53 -32.70
N ASP A 423 -42.82 31.96 -31.95
CA ASP A 423 -43.58 31.28 -30.91
C ASP A 423 -44.14 29.91 -31.30
N LYS A 424 -44.28 29.00 -30.33
CA LYS A 424 -45.59 28.67 -29.74
C LYS A 424 -45.54 27.52 -28.71
N LYS A 425 -46.19 27.82 -27.59
CA LYS A 425 -46.74 26.99 -26.50
C LYS A 425 -45.78 26.42 -25.46
#